data_AF-A0A8H5CCF7-F1
#
_entry.id   AF-A0A8H5CCF7-F1
#
_cell.length_a   1.000
_cell.length_b   1.000
_cell.length_c   1.000
_cell.angle_alpha   90.00
_cell.angle_beta   90.00
_cell.angle_gamma   90.00
#
_symmetry.space_group_name_H-M   'P 1'
#
loop_
_entity.id
_entity.type
_entity.pdbx_description
1 polymer ?
#
loop_
_entity_poly.entity_id
_entity_poly.type
_entity_poly.pdbx_seq_one_letter_code
_entity_poly.pdbx_strand_id
1 'polypeptide(L)'
;MSDVQNHNLDVSGAEEQGEGTELDAQWDDCSKSEDAGPSNGGGGDSSLDPSPNAKDQVLTSDDILPIILRHLKDDLDKLDPAIGSGASQVRKGWKGAIASLLPVNGTFFHSGVNMLWHTMDSIVPVLKLLPWYKSPYKGVGGFAYSGRNDWKQVTEYATRIQQFDLQTRASCDIDLLWLVELLTLHERPDPFFPHLQAVSFSPDACRTLRILMFLMCPSLESLVVHAGSEVRGYESYPDDWRNSDRRSHVAATQLLQDNVLASFPKLSSSSTRLRSLTYRGPTNKEILERISNIGTITFLDLTLTAQDDSDHCLRDLRKLPLLQSLVVTALPYQTYANDKVTMLALRCGRLTSLHITAMEGQMVGLLFGILAPHPTKIRDLTLNFIRINDQSYFYRSIEEPTRGNTFLEIITVQSVAPAGQQLFETHSWQWTPQSFFEMSESNVKSNFKIASNIKAARFIDMPPILWRSLSSVLRASIPHWKLLTTLIFTIQAGIGDEAANNAIPINGFPGLSFLASGIWNNCPNLEILIFQFDEDKVILEDLTSILSTSYQSAASTLERYPTGHPLRELTVNTGVGEGSGTLALDLPRKVQIVTFLDKLFPNLVEVKGSATTVWEEIGTWVAAYQELKDDFCAQIEAL
;
A
#
# COMPACT_ATOMS: atom_id res chain seq x y z
N MET A 1 11.10 55.18 -34.17
CA MET A 1 12.05 54.75 -33.12
C MET A 1 11.49 55.24 -31.80
N SER A 2 10.68 54.51 -31.05
CA SER A 2 10.49 53.05 -31.02
C SER A 2 9.06 52.75 -30.54
N ASP A 3 8.49 51.72 -31.15
CA ASP A 3 7.09 51.31 -31.10
C ASP A 3 6.64 50.81 -29.73
N VAL A 4 5.43 51.25 -29.33
CA VAL A 4 4.64 50.65 -28.24
C VAL A 4 3.40 50.05 -28.89
N GLN A 5 3.42 48.74 -29.14
CA GLN A 5 2.27 47.98 -29.60
C GLN A 5 1.38 47.62 -28.41
N ASN A 6 0.24 48.30 -28.32
CA ASN A 6 -0.91 47.87 -27.54
C ASN A 6 -1.66 46.78 -28.32
N HIS A 7 -1.62 45.54 -27.83
CA HIS A 7 -2.57 44.50 -28.25
C HIS A 7 -3.77 44.50 -27.29
N ASN A 8 -4.85 45.15 -27.72
CA ASN A 8 -6.19 44.85 -27.27
C ASN A 8 -6.63 43.55 -27.93
N LEU A 9 -6.86 42.50 -27.15
CA LEU A 9 -7.57 41.31 -27.58
C LEU A 9 -9.03 41.44 -27.15
N ASP A 10 -9.86 41.75 -28.14
CA ASP A 10 -11.31 41.53 -28.14
C ASP A 10 -11.57 40.03 -27.94
N VAL A 11 -12.07 39.66 -26.77
CA VAL A 11 -12.70 38.35 -26.55
C VAL A 11 -14.20 38.57 -26.66
N SER A 12 -14.68 38.48 -27.90
CA SER A 12 -16.10 38.39 -28.22
C SER A 12 -16.62 37.00 -27.85
N GLY A 13 -17.83 36.98 -27.31
CA GLY A 13 -18.42 35.86 -26.60
C GLY A 13 -18.67 34.62 -27.44
N ALA A 14 -18.49 33.48 -26.78
CA ALA A 14 -19.21 32.24 -27.06
C ALA A 14 -20.01 31.91 -25.79
N GLU A 15 -21.26 32.38 -25.74
CA GLU A 15 -22.27 31.82 -24.84
C GLU A 15 -22.59 30.41 -25.34
N GLU A 16 -21.96 29.40 -24.74
CA GLU A 16 -22.45 28.02 -24.83
C GLU A 16 -23.73 27.91 -24.00
N GLN A 17 -24.86 28.10 -24.66
CA GLN A 17 -26.16 27.64 -24.18
C GLN A 17 -26.17 26.10 -24.22
N GLY A 18 -25.68 25.49 -23.14
CA GLY A 18 -25.99 24.09 -22.85
C GLY A 18 -27.45 24.01 -22.41
N GLU A 19 -28.32 23.54 -23.30
CA GLU A 19 -29.70 23.17 -22.97
C GLU A 19 -29.68 22.14 -21.84
N GLY A 20 -30.04 22.61 -20.63
CA GLY A 20 -30.39 21.72 -19.53
C GLY A 20 -31.71 21.04 -19.86
N THR A 21 -31.68 19.76 -20.19
CA THR A 21 -32.85 18.90 -20.06
C THR A 21 -33.23 18.80 -18.58
N GLU A 22 -34.14 19.69 -18.15
CA GLU A 22 -34.96 19.52 -16.94
C GLU A 22 -35.77 18.23 -17.11
N LEU A 23 -35.32 17.16 -16.46
CA LEU A 23 -36.16 16.01 -16.14
C LEU A 23 -36.87 16.33 -14.82
N ASP A 24 -37.97 17.07 -14.92
CA ASP A 24 -39.01 17.12 -13.88
C ASP A 24 -39.69 15.75 -13.82
N ALA A 25 -39.03 14.80 -13.17
CA ALA A 25 -39.70 13.60 -12.68
C ALA A 25 -40.46 14.00 -11.41
N GLN A 26 -41.79 14.09 -11.53
CA GLN A 26 -42.70 14.22 -10.40
C GLN A 26 -42.73 12.87 -9.67
N TRP A 27 -42.06 12.78 -8.52
CA TRP A 27 -42.04 11.58 -7.68
C TRP A 27 -43.30 11.55 -6.82
N ASP A 28 -44.40 11.04 -7.38
CA ASP A 28 -45.59 10.75 -6.60
C ASP A 28 -45.42 9.48 -5.76
N ASP A 29 -45.90 9.60 -4.53
CA ASP A 29 -45.86 8.71 -3.38
C ASP A 29 -46.25 7.25 -3.70
N CYS A 30 -45.26 6.37 -3.84
CA CYS A 30 -45.44 4.92 -4.04
C CYS A 30 -45.72 4.15 -2.73
N SER A 31 -46.17 4.84 -1.67
CA SER A 31 -46.37 4.27 -0.33
C SER A 31 -47.81 3.82 -0.03
N LYS A 32 -48.70 3.73 -1.04
CA LYS A 32 -50.11 3.39 -0.81
C LYS A 32 -50.57 2.16 -1.60
N SER A 33 -50.26 0.98 -1.09
CA SER A 33 -51.14 -0.19 -1.25
C SER A 33 -50.80 -1.25 -0.22
N GLU A 34 -51.62 -1.38 0.83
CA GLU A 34 -52.01 -2.66 1.44
C GLU A 34 -52.90 -2.37 2.65
N ASP A 35 -54.19 -2.15 2.37
CA ASP A 35 -55.26 -2.34 3.35
C ASP A 35 -56.51 -2.77 2.57
N ALA A 36 -56.49 -4.02 2.10
CA ALA A 36 -57.66 -4.69 1.55
C ALA A 36 -58.15 -5.71 2.56
N GLY A 37 -59.29 -5.42 3.19
CA GLY A 37 -59.94 -6.29 4.16
C GLY A 37 -60.32 -7.67 3.60
N PRO A 38 -60.50 -8.67 4.47
CA PRO A 38 -60.71 -10.04 4.05
C PRO A 38 -62.14 -10.22 3.54
N SER A 39 -62.32 -10.36 2.22
CA SER A 39 -63.56 -10.87 1.66
C SER A 39 -63.50 -12.39 1.56
N ASN A 40 -64.29 -13.03 2.42
CA ASN A 40 -64.54 -14.47 2.43
C ASN A 40 -65.40 -14.83 1.21
N GLY A 41 -64.88 -15.69 0.32
CA GLY A 41 -65.62 -16.20 -0.83
C GLY A 41 -64.94 -17.45 -1.38
N GLY A 42 -65.34 -18.61 -0.89
CA GLY A 42 -64.87 -19.91 -1.37
C GLY A 42 -65.36 -20.23 -2.78
N GLY A 43 -64.50 -20.92 -3.53
CA GLY A 43 -64.79 -21.47 -4.85
C GLY A 43 -63.51 -22.03 -5.43
N GLY A 44 -63.32 -23.34 -5.34
CA GLY A 44 -62.12 -24.02 -5.75
C GLY A 44 -61.89 -23.97 -7.26
N ASP A 45 -60.67 -23.64 -7.64
CA ASP A 45 -60.03 -24.17 -8.83
C ASP A 45 -58.53 -24.20 -8.57
N SER A 46 -57.97 -25.40 -8.46
CA SER A 46 -56.54 -25.63 -8.23
C SER A 46 -55.77 -25.41 -9.54
N SER A 47 -55.63 -24.15 -9.95
CA SER A 47 -54.65 -23.76 -10.94
C SER A 47 -53.27 -23.79 -10.30
N LEU A 48 -52.40 -24.68 -10.80
CA LEU A 48 -50.97 -24.68 -10.50
C LEU A 48 -50.40 -23.30 -10.84
N ASP A 49 -50.19 -22.45 -9.83
CA ASP A 49 -49.46 -21.20 -10.01
C ASP A 49 -48.09 -21.55 -10.60
N PRO A 50 -47.73 -21.03 -11.79
CA PRO A 50 -46.45 -21.31 -12.40
C PRO A 50 -45.37 -20.82 -11.42
N SER A 51 -44.50 -21.74 -10.99
CA SER A 51 -43.37 -21.41 -10.13
C SER A 51 -42.66 -20.17 -10.68
N PRO A 52 -42.41 -19.14 -9.86
CA PRO A 52 -41.84 -17.89 -10.35
C PRO A 52 -40.54 -18.19 -11.09
N ASN A 53 -40.42 -17.64 -12.29
CA ASN A 53 -39.24 -17.83 -13.15
C ASN A 53 -37.99 -17.45 -12.34
N ALA A 54 -36.92 -18.25 -12.43
CA ALA A 54 -35.67 -18.00 -11.71
C ALA A 54 -35.13 -16.58 -11.94
N LYS A 55 -35.37 -16.02 -13.14
CA LYS A 55 -35.06 -14.62 -13.45
C LYS A 55 -35.79 -13.64 -12.52
N ASP A 56 -37.07 -13.85 -12.31
CA ASP A 56 -37.90 -12.97 -11.48
C ASP A 56 -37.51 -13.10 -10.01
N GLN A 57 -37.21 -14.33 -9.56
CA GLN A 57 -36.69 -14.58 -8.21
C GLN A 57 -35.37 -13.84 -7.93
N VAL A 58 -34.46 -13.79 -8.92
CA VAL A 58 -33.21 -13.04 -8.80
C VAL A 58 -33.47 -11.54 -8.77
N LEU A 59 -34.38 -11.03 -9.61
CA LEU A 59 -34.70 -9.60 -9.71
C LEU A 59 -35.50 -9.06 -8.51
N THR A 60 -36.06 -9.94 -7.68
CA THR A 60 -36.75 -9.59 -6.43
C THR A 60 -35.96 -9.99 -5.18
N SER A 61 -34.76 -10.57 -5.32
CA SER A 61 -33.99 -11.04 -4.17
C SER A 61 -33.11 -9.94 -3.58
N ASP A 62 -33.40 -9.56 -2.34
CA ASP A 62 -32.62 -8.59 -1.56
C ASP A 62 -31.19 -9.08 -1.26
N ASP A 63 -30.96 -10.39 -1.23
CA ASP A 63 -29.66 -11.00 -0.93
C ASP A 63 -28.77 -11.10 -2.17
N ILE A 64 -29.35 -11.40 -3.33
CA ILE A 64 -28.59 -11.66 -4.57
C ILE A 64 -28.24 -10.35 -5.28
N LEU A 65 -29.16 -9.39 -5.32
CA LEU A 65 -28.96 -8.14 -6.07
C LEU A 65 -27.73 -7.32 -5.64
N PRO A 66 -27.42 -7.15 -4.34
CA PRO A 66 -26.20 -6.47 -3.90
C PRO A 66 -24.92 -7.15 -4.40
N ILE A 67 -24.92 -8.49 -4.52
CA ILE A 67 -23.78 -9.26 -5.01
C ILE A 67 -23.60 -9.01 -6.51
N ILE A 68 -24.68 -9.07 -7.29
CA ILE A 68 -24.67 -8.79 -8.73
C ILE A 68 -24.18 -7.36 -8.99
N LEU A 69 -24.73 -6.39 -8.26
CA LEU A 69 -24.38 -4.98 -8.40
C LEU A 69 -22.92 -4.71 -8.04
N ARG A 70 -22.39 -5.38 -7.00
CA ARG A 70 -20.96 -5.32 -6.64
C ARG A 70 -20.08 -5.86 -7.77
N HIS A 71 -20.38 -7.04 -8.31
CA HIS A 71 -19.63 -7.59 -9.44
C HIS A 71 -19.69 -6.69 -10.67
N LEU A 72 -20.88 -6.14 -10.98
CA LEU A 72 -21.05 -5.20 -12.08
C LEU A 72 -20.21 -3.93 -11.88
N LYS A 73 -20.18 -3.38 -10.66
CA LYS A 73 -19.31 -2.25 -10.31
C LYS A 73 -17.84 -2.61 -10.54
N ASP A 74 -17.38 -3.76 -10.04
CA ASP A 74 -15.98 -4.18 -10.16
C ASP A 74 -15.57 -4.37 -11.63
N ASP A 75 -16.46 -4.90 -12.47
CA ASP A 75 -16.20 -5.06 -13.89
C ASP A 75 -16.25 -3.73 -14.66
N LEU A 76 -17.15 -2.81 -14.28
CA LEU A 76 -17.18 -1.45 -14.83
C LEU A 76 -15.93 -0.65 -14.43
N ASP A 77 -15.47 -0.78 -13.19
CA ASP A 77 -14.24 -0.14 -12.70
C ASP A 77 -13.00 -0.65 -13.48
N LYS A 78 -12.94 -1.94 -13.85
CA LYS A 78 -11.86 -2.50 -14.69
C LYS A 78 -11.88 -2.06 -16.14
N LEU A 79 -13.03 -1.60 -16.66
CA LEU A 79 -13.17 -1.12 -18.03
C LEU A 79 -12.71 0.34 -18.20
N ASP A 80 -12.64 1.10 -17.11
CA ASP A 80 -12.29 2.53 -17.12
C ASP A 80 -10.77 2.89 -17.19
N PRO A 81 -9.77 2.04 -16.88
CA PRO A 81 -8.37 2.48 -16.80
C PRO A 81 -7.62 2.52 -18.14
N ALA A 82 -8.21 2.01 -19.24
CA ALA A 82 -7.45 1.74 -20.48
C ALA A 82 -7.50 2.83 -21.57
N ILE A 83 -8.31 3.89 -21.43
CA ILE A 83 -8.49 4.87 -22.51
C ILE A 83 -7.99 6.24 -22.06
N GLY A 84 -6.67 6.39 -22.11
CA GLY A 84 -6.01 7.67 -21.89
C GLY A 84 -6.35 8.71 -22.96
N SER A 85 -6.70 9.91 -22.49
CA SER A 85 -6.24 11.19 -23.06
C SER A 85 -6.78 11.67 -24.42
N GLY A 86 -7.91 11.19 -24.95
CA GLY A 86 -8.29 11.59 -26.31
C GLY A 86 -9.77 11.59 -26.68
N ALA A 87 -10.66 12.20 -25.90
CA ALA A 87 -11.89 12.89 -26.37
C ALA A 87 -12.81 13.21 -25.18
N SER A 88 -13.30 14.45 -25.14
CA SER A 88 -14.15 15.06 -24.10
C SER A 88 -15.60 14.50 -24.02
N GLN A 89 -15.82 13.21 -24.26
CA GLN A 89 -17.07 12.59 -23.80
C GLN A 89 -16.92 12.29 -22.32
N VAL A 90 -17.64 13.07 -21.50
CA VAL A 90 -17.89 12.81 -20.08
C VAL A 90 -18.50 11.40 -19.97
N ARG A 91 -17.65 10.38 -19.92
CA ARG A 91 -18.10 9.02 -19.63
C ARG A 91 -18.64 9.07 -18.23
N LYS A 92 -19.95 8.86 -18.14
CA LYS A 92 -20.62 8.54 -16.89
C LYS A 92 -19.90 7.30 -16.35
N GLY A 93 -19.05 7.47 -15.34
CA GLY A 93 -18.37 6.33 -14.68
C GLY A 93 -19.38 5.30 -14.18
N TRP A 94 -18.91 4.21 -13.55
CA TRP A 94 -19.77 3.09 -13.11
C TRP A 94 -21.09 3.52 -12.43
N LYS A 95 -21.07 4.61 -11.66
CA LYS A 95 -22.26 5.20 -11.02
C LYS A 95 -23.35 5.58 -12.01
N GLY A 96 -23.01 6.21 -13.14
CA GLY A 96 -23.99 6.62 -14.12
C GLY A 96 -24.51 5.46 -14.98
N ALA A 97 -23.68 4.43 -15.20
CA ALA A 97 -24.15 3.18 -15.79
C ALA A 97 -25.17 2.49 -14.87
N ILE A 98 -24.86 2.33 -13.58
CA ILE A 98 -25.80 1.74 -12.61
C ILE A 98 -27.04 2.61 -12.39
N ALA A 99 -26.88 3.93 -12.33
CA ALA A 99 -28.01 4.85 -12.22
C ALA A 99 -29.01 4.67 -13.37
N SER A 100 -28.53 4.40 -14.59
CA SER A 100 -29.39 4.15 -15.76
C SER A 100 -30.16 2.82 -15.67
N LEU A 101 -29.73 1.89 -14.81
CA LEU A 101 -30.36 0.60 -14.58
C LEU A 101 -31.37 0.62 -13.41
N LEU A 102 -31.34 1.66 -12.56
CA LEU A 102 -32.25 1.75 -11.41
C LEU A 102 -33.76 1.74 -11.75
N PRO A 103 -34.22 2.31 -12.88
CA PRO A 103 -35.66 2.31 -13.20
C PRO A 103 -36.26 0.94 -13.54
N VAL A 104 -35.48 -0.16 -13.53
CA VAL A 104 -35.91 -1.48 -14.00
C VAL A 104 -36.93 -2.15 -13.06
N ASN A 105 -36.73 -2.07 -11.74
CA ASN A 105 -37.63 -2.64 -10.71
C ASN A 105 -37.36 -1.94 -9.36
N GLY A 106 -38.37 -1.83 -8.49
CA GLY A 106 -38.23 -1.32 -7.12
C GLY A 106 -37.15 -2.01 -6.28
N THR A 107 -37.04 -3.35 -6.28
CA THR A 107 -35.98 -4.03 -5.51
C THR A 107 -34.59 -3.66 -6.03
N PHE A 108 -34.44 -3.66 -7.36
CA PHE A 108 -33.21 -3.25 -8.02
C PHE A 108 -32.87 -1.77 -7.73
N PHE A 109 -33.89 -0.91 -7.70
CA PHE A 109 -33.77 0.49 -7.31
C PHE A 109 -33.22 0.59 -5.88
N HIS A 110 -33.81 -0.11 -4.90
CA HIS A 110 -33.36 -0.03 -3.51
C HIS A 110 -31.92 -0.53 -3.33
N SER A 111 -31.56 -1.68 -3.89
CA SER A 111 -30.19 -2.21 -3.82
C SER A 111 -29.20 -1.30 -4.55
N GLY A 112 -29.58 -0.81 -5.73
CA GLY A 112 -28.72 0.05 -6.55
C GLY A 112 -28.54 1.44 -5.94
N VAL A 113 -29.57 2.04 -5.36
CA VAL A 113 -29.47 3.29 -4.59
C VAL A 113 -28.57 3.10 -3.39
N ASN A 114 -28.72 2.01 -2.62
CA ASN A 114 -27.82 1.73 -1.50
C ASN A 114 -26.36 1.68 -1.95
N MET A 115 -26.08 1.06 -3.11
CA MET A 115 -24.72 1.04 -3.66
C MET A 115 -24.24 2.40 -4.17
N LEU A 116 -25.09 3.18 -4.84
CA LEU A 116 -24.72 4.51 -5.35
C LEU A 116 -24.38 5.49 -4.21
N TRP A 117 -25.14 5.42 -3.11
CA TRP A 117 -24.95 6.27 -1.94
C TRP A 117 -23.91 5.74 -0.95
N HIS A 118 -23.52 4.46 -1.04
CA HIS A 118 -22.54 3.87 -0.14
C HIS A 118 -21.21 4.64 -0.11
N THR A 119 -20.69 4.96 -1.31
CA THR A 119 -19.45 5.73 -1.49
C THR A 119 -19.75 7.00 -2.28
N MET A 120 -19.57 8.16 -1.66
CA MET A 120 -19.88 9.45 -2.25
C MET A 120 -18.61 10.26 -2.52
N ASP A 121 -18.52 10.84 -3.70
CA ASP A 121 -17.40 11.67 -4.16
C ASP A 121 -17.61 13.17 -3.89
N SER A 122 -18.81 13.53 -3.43
CA SER A 122 -19.19 14.89 -3.09
C SER A 122 -20.35 14.90 -2.09
N ILE A 123 -20.41 15.93 -1.24
CA ILE A 123 -21.56 16.17 -0.33
C ILE A 123 -22.75 16.80 -1.07
N VAL A 124 -22.52 17.35 -2.27
CA VAL A 124 -23.53 18.11 -3.03
C VAL A 124 -24.82 17.34 -3.28
N PRO A 125 -24.81 16.04 -3.66
CA PRO A 125 -26.04 15.28 -3.83
C PRO A 125 -26.91 15.23 -2.58
N VAL A 126 -26.28 15.20 -1.39
CA VAL A 126 -27.00 15.22 -0.11
C VAL A 126 -27.62 16.60 0.12
N LEU A 127 -26.87 17.67 -0.15
CA LEU A 127 -27.35 19.04 0.03
C LEU A 127 -28.49 19.38 -0.95
N LYS A 128 -28.48 18.79 -2.15
CA LYS A 128 -29.58 18.92 -3.13
C LYS A 128 -30.91 18.32 -2.67
N LEU A 129 -30.92 17.47 -1.63
CA LEU A 129 -32.15 16.98 -1.01
C LEU A 129 -32.82 18.03 -0.12
N LEU A 130 -32.15 19.13 0.21
CA LEU A 130 -32.73 20.23 0.98
C LEU A 130 -33.62 21.09 0.07
N PRO A 131 -34.90 21.34 0.44
CA PRO A 131 -35.86 22.07 -0.41
C PRO A 131 -35.41 23.48 -0.82
N TRP A 132 -34.55 24.08 -0.02
CA TRP A 132 -34.06 25.45 -0.17
C TRP A 132 -32.62 25.51 -0.73
N TYR A 133 -31.99 24.36 -1.02
CA TYR A 133 -30.70 24.34 -1.69
C TYR A 133 -30.88 24.67 -3.18
N LYS A 134 -30.63 25.93 -3.54
CA LYS A 134 -30.55 26.39 -4.93
C LYS A 134 -29.11 26.80 -5.25
N SER A 135 -28.68 26.64 -6.49
CA SER A 135 -27.38 27.14 -6.95
C SER A 135 -27.59 28.48 -7.69
N PRO A 136 -27.05 29.62 -7.22
CA PRO A 136 -26.33 29.84 -5.95
C PRO A 136 -27.27 29.96 -4.74
N TYR A 137 -26.79 29.57 -3.56
CA TYR A 137 -27.57 29.54 -2.32
C TYR A 137 -27.81 30.96 -1.77
N LYS A 138 -29.04 31.25 -1.32
CA LYS A 138 -29.49 32.59 -0.89
C LYS A 138 -29.68 32.75 0.62
N GLY A 139 -29.27 31.79 1.44
CA GLY A 139 -29.53 31.80 2.90
C GLY A 139 -30.89 31.19 3.27
N VAL A 140 -31.05 30.72 4.50
CA VAL A 140 -32.34 30.17 5.01
C VAL A 140 -33.35 31.30 5.21
N GLY A 141 -32.90 32.53 5.46
CA GLY A 141 -33.76 33.70 5.64
C GLY A 141 -34.69 34.03 4.46
N GLY A 142 -34.44 33.47 3.27
CA GLY A 142 -35.31 33.59 2.09
C GLY A 142 -36.34 32.45 1.92
N PHE A 143 -36.37 31.47 2.82
CA PHE A 143 -37.19 30.26 2.70
C PHE A 143 -37.94 29.93 3.98
N ALA A 144 -39.11 29.29 3.85
CA ALA A 144 -39.88 28.79 4.98
C ALA A 144 -39.26 27.47 5.48
N TYR A 145 -38.23 27.57 6.30
CA TYR A 145 -37.59 26.43 6.94
C TYR A 145 -38.59 25.63 7.78
N SER A 146 -38.77 24.34 7.46
CA SER A 146 -39.79 23.48 8.08
C SER A 146 -39.19 22.47 9.07
N GLY A 147 -37.96 22.69 9.55
CA GLY A 147 -37.33 21.83 10.56
C GLY A 147 -37.10 20.40 10.06
N ARG A 148 -37.52 19.42 10.85
CA ARG A 148 -37.39 17.98 10.59
C ARG A 148 -37.92 17.56 9.22
N ASN A 149 -38.95 18.22 8.70
CA ASN A 149 -39.51 17.88 7.38
C ASN A 149 -38.49 18.12 6.26
N ASP A 150 -37.72 19.21 6.33
CA ASP A 150 -36.68 19.52 5.35
C ASP A 150 -35.51 18.52 5.43
N TRP A 151 -35.27 17.95 6.62
CA TRP A 151 -34.20 16.96 6.86
C TRP A 151 -34.62 15.51 6.62
N LYS A 152 -35.89 15.21 6.37
CA LYS A 152 -36.39 13.82 6.28
C LYS A 152 -35.65 13.04 5.19
N GLN A 153 -35.58 13.60 3.99
CA GLN A 153 -34.88 12.98 2.86
C GLN A 153 -33.38 12.90 3.10
N VAL A 154 -32.77 13.99 3.60
CA VAL A 154 -31.34 13.99 3.95
C VAL A 154 -31.02 12.86 4.93
N THR A 155 -31.81 12.69 5.98
CA THR A 155 -31.61 11.64 6.99
C THR A 155 -31.70 10.25 6.35
N GLU A 156 -32.71 10.02 5.50
CA GLU A 156 -32.90 8.74 4.84
C GLU A 156 -31.69 8.34 3.97
N TYR A 157 -31.17 9.26 3.17
CA TYR A 157 -30.02 8.96 2.30
C TYR A 157 -28.68 9.03 3.04
N ALA A 158 -28.52 9.92 4.02
CA ALA A 158 -27.28 10.05 4.78
C ALA A 158 -26.95 8.81 5.62
N THR A 159 -27.95 8.05 6.06
CA THR A 159 -27.75 6.75 6.71
C THR A 159 -27.15 5.70 5.78
N ARG A 160 -27.28 5.85 4.45
CA ARG A 160 -26.75 4.90 3.47
C ARG A 160 -25.27 5.17 3.16
N ILE A 161 -24.78 6.37 3.48
CA ILE A 161 -23.41 6.79 3.17
C ILE A 161 -22.45 6.26 4.25
N GLN A 162 -21.50 5.44 3.82
CA GLN A 162 -20.46 4.88 4.69
C GLN A 162 -19.07 5.40 4.35
N GLN A 163 -18.88 5.91 3.14
CA GLN A 163 -17.61 6.44 2.70
C GLN A 163 -17.76 7.74 1.90
N PHE A 164 -16.88 8.70 2.16
CA PHE A 164 -16.64 9.82 1.26
C PHE A 164 -15.26 9.69 0.62
N ASP A 165 -15.18 9.84 -0.71
CA ASP A 165 -13.92 9.94 -1.46
C ASP A 165 -13.88 11.23 -2.28
N LEU A 166 -13.48 12.30 -1.61
CA LEU A 166 -13.52 13.64 -2.17
C LEU A 166 -12.30 13.84 -3.06
N GLN A 167 -12.42 13.48 -4.34
CA GLN A 167 -11.33 13.51 -5.31
C GLN A 167 -11.22 14.83 -6.06
N THR A 168 -12.35 15.40 -6.48
CA THR A 168 -12.37 16.65 -7.22
C THR A 168 -12.57 17.82 -6.28
N ARG A 169 -12.07 19.00 -6.67
CA ARG A 169 -12.54 20.27 -6.10
C ARG A 169 -14.06 20.22 -6.14
N ALA A 170 -14.71 20.19 -4.98
CA ALA A 170 -16.15 20.14 -4.94
C ALA A 170 -16.66 21.27 -5.83
N SER A 171 -17.51 20.95 -6.80
CA SER A 171 -18.18 21.97 -7.62
C SER A 171 -19.01 22.94 -6.78
N CYS A 172 -19.18 22.63 -5.49
CA CYS A 172 -19.82 23.47 -4.51
C CYS A 172 -18.78 24.18 -3.65
N ASP A 173 -18.54 25.44 -4.00
CA ASP A 173 -17.94 26.41 -3.10
C ASP A 173 -18.99 26.77 -2.04
N ILE A 174 -19.01 26.01 -0.94
CA ILE A 174 -19.87 26.29 0.21
C ILE A 174 -19.28 27.50 0.93
N ASP A 175 -19.90 28.66 0.79
CA ASP A 175 -19.51 29.86 1.54
C ASP A 175 -19.47 29.57 3.06
N LEU A 176 -18.51 30.16 3.76
CA LEU A 176 -18.30 29.91 5.19
C LEU A 176 -19.53 30.28 6.03
N LEU A 177 -20.24 31.35 5.68
CA LEU A 177 -21.46 31.75 6.39
C LEU A 177 -22.57 30.72 6.20
N TRP A 178 -22.68 30.17 4.98
CA TRP A 178 -23.63 29.09 4.70
C TRP A 178 -23.28 27.81 5.48
N LEU A 179 -22.00 27.45 5.55
CA LEU A 179 -21.54 26.32 6.36
C LEU A 179 -21.95 26.48 7.84
N VAL A 180 -21.73 27.67 8.40
CA VAL A 180 -22.10 27.97 9.79
C VAL A 180 -23.62 27.93 9.98
N GLU A 181 -24.39 28.47 9.03
CA GLU A 181 -25.85 28.44 9.07
C GLU A 181 -26.36 26.99 9.09
N LEU A 182 -25.92 26.16 8.14
CA LEU A 182 -26.21 24.72 8.10
C LEU A 182 -25.85 24.00 9.42
N LEU A 183 -24.69 24.34 9.99
CA LEU A 183 -24.21 23.73 11.22
C LEU A 183 -25.02 24.15 12.46
N THR A 184 -25.82 25.21 12.38
CA THR A 184 -26.56 25.80 13.51
C THR A 184 -28.08 25.69 13.38
N LEU A 185 -28.59 25.12 12.28
CA LEU A 185 -30.02 24.89 12.10
C LEU A 185 -30.59 23.93 13.16
N HIS A 186 -31.70 24.33 13.77
CA HIS A 186 -32.48 23.53 14.72
C HIS A 186 -32.98 22.24 14.05
N GLU A 187 -33.05 21.11 14.75
CA GLU A 187 -33.50 19.80 14.21
C GLU A 187 -32.63 19.19 13.09
N ARG A 188 -31.45 19.76 12.83
CA ARG A 188 -30.44 19.10 11.97
C ARG A 188 -30.08 17.72 12.55
N PRO A 189 -29.96 16.67 11.72
CA PRO A 189 -29.37 15.42 12.13
C PRO A 189 -27.98 15.62 12.78
N ASP A 190 -27.76 14.95 13.90
CA ASP A 190 -26.48 14.96 14.61
C ASP A 190 -26.16 13.55 15.12
N PRO A 191 -25.16 12.85 14.55
CA PRO A 191 -24.30 13.28 13.43
C PRO A 191 -25.07 13.40 12.10
N PHE A 192 -24.53 14.19 11.17
CA PHE A 192 -25.12 14.36 9.84
C PHE A 192 -25.09 13.05 9.02
N PHE A 193 -24.02 12.26 9.17
CA PHE A 193 -23.83 10.95 8.55
C PHE A 193 -23.61 9.89 9.64
N PRO A 194 -24.66 9.25 10.15
CA PRO A 194 -24.58 8.36 11.33
C PRO A 194 -23.86 7.03 11.09
N HIS A 195 -23.67 6.63 9.83
CA HIS A 195 -23.01 5.39 9.45
C HIS A 195 -21.71 5.62 8.68
N LEU A 196 -21.21 6.86 8.65
CA LEU A 196 -19.96 7.19 7.98
C LEU A 196 -18.77 6.57 8.72
N GLN A 197 -17.99 5.78 8.00
CA GLN A 197 -16.85 5.01 8.52
C GLN A 197 -15.52 5.46 7.91
N ALA A 198 -15.51 5.91 6.65
CA ALA A 198 -14.29 6.27 5.95
C ALA A 198 -14.42 7.62 5.24
N VAL A 199 -13.38 8.45 5.30
CA VAL A 199 -13.31 9.70 4.54
C VAL A 199 -11.92 9.83 3.92
N SER A 200 -11.85 10.05 2.61
CA SER A 200 -10.63 10.41 1.89
C SER A 200 -10.75 11.80 1.26
N PHE A 201 -9.66 12.57 1.35
CA PHE A 201 -9.51 13.87 0.69
C PHE A 201 -8.33 13.83 -0.27
N SER A 202 -8.57 14.22 -1.52
CA SER A 202 -7.50 14.60 -2.43
C SER A 202 -6.92 15.98 -2.12
N PRO A 203 -5.77 16.34 -2.73
CA PRO A 203 -5.19 17.68 -2.57
C PRO A 203 -6.14 18.79 -3.01
N ASP A 204 -6.92 18.55 -4.06
CA ASP A 204 -7.89 19.51 -4.59
C ASP A 204 -9.10 19.68 -3.65
N ALA A 205 -9.56 18.58 -3.04
CA ALA A 205 -10.64 18.61 -2.06
C ALA A 205 -10.19 19.19 -0.72
N CYS A 206 -8.89 19.22 -0.41
CA CYS A 206 -8.43 19.74 0.87
C CYS A 206 -8.76 21.23 1.09
N ARG A 207 -9.00 22.01 0.03
CA ARG A 207 -9.53 23.38 0.17
C ARG A 207 -10.94 23.44 0.77
N THR A 208 -11.69 22.34 0.65
CA THR A 208 -13.02 22.15 1.20
C THR A 208 -13.03 21.42 2.54
N LEU A 209 -11.88 21.23 3.20
CA LEU A 209 -11.76 20.58 4.52
C LEU A 209 -12.67 21.20 5.59
N ARG A 210 -13.17 22.42 5.42
CA ARG A 210 -14.19 22.99 6.31
C ARG A 210 -15.46 22.12 6.39
N ILE A 211 -15.77 21.37 5.33
CA ILE A 211 -16.86 20.39 5.25
C ILE A 211 -16.60 19.19 6.18
N LEU A 212 -15.36 18.94 6.63
CA LEU A 212 -15.07 17.92 7.66
C LEU A 212 -15.95 18.07 8.88
N MET A 213 -16.38 19.29 9.20
CA MET A 213 -17.29 19.56 10.31
C MET A 213 -18.58 18.73 10.23
N PHE A 214 -19.08 18.40 9.03
CA PHE A 214 -20.22 17.49 8.83
C PHE A 214 -19.85 16.01 8.83
N LEU A 215 -18.62 15.72 8.41
CA LEU A 215 -18.13 14.35 8.21
C LEU A 215 -17.56 13.73 9.49
N MET A 216 -17.25 14.56 10.49
CA MET A 216 -16.82 14.08 11.79
C MET A 216 -18.00 13.51 12.56
N CYS A 217 -17.95 12.20 12.78
CA CYS A 217 -18.98 11.46 13.47
C CYS A 217 -18.35 10.40 14.40
N PRO A 218 -19.08 9.94 15.43
CA PRO A 218 -18.59 8.90 16.33
C PRO A 218 -18.28 7.57 15.64
N SER A 219 -18.88 7.30 14.49
CA SER A 219 -18.67 6.08 13.69
C SER A 219 -17.44 6.11 12.81
N LEU A 220 -16.76 7.25 12.66
CA LEU A 220 -15.62 7.38 11.75
C LEU A 220 -14.46 6.47 12.21
N GLU A 221 -14.04 5.55 11.35
CA GLU A 221 -13.00 4.56 11.62
C GLU A 221 -11.70 4.82 10.84
N SER A 222 -11.80 5.42 9.65
CA SER A 222 -10.67 5.71 8.77
C SER A 222 -10.73 7.13 8.21
N LEU A 223 -9.60 7.83 8.28
CA LEU A 223 -9.42 9.14 7.67
C LEU A 223 -8.14 9.14 6.82
N VAL A 224 -8.27 9.54 5.55
CA VAL A 224 -7.18 9.67 4.60
C VAL A 224 -7.15 11.11 4.10
N VAL A 225 -6.02 11.80 4.29
CA VAL A 225 -5.83 13.19 3.88
C VAL A 225 -4.60 13.28 2.99
N HIS A 226 -4.81 13.55 1.71
CA HIS A 226 -3.76 13.87 0.76
C HIS A 226 -3.67 15.39 0.65
N ALA A 227 -2.78 16.02 1.40
CA ALA A 227 -2.61 17.48 1.41
C ALA A 227 -1.62 17.99 0.34
N GLY A 228 -1.12 17.12 -0.53
CA GLY A 228 -0.30 17.49 -1.67
C GLY A 228 -0.27 16.38 -2.72
N SER A 229 0.31 16.67 -3.88
CA SER A 229 0.38 15.72 -4.99
C SER A 229 0.99 14.38 -4.55
N GLU A 230 0.52 13.30 -5.18
CA GLU A 230 1.04 11.97 -4.92
C GLU A 230 2.54 11.91 -5.26
N VAL A 231 3.31 11.28 -4.38
CA VAL A 231 4.74 11.01 -4.61
C VAL A 231 4.83 9.90 -5.65
N ARG A 232 4.78 10.27 -6.95
CA ARG A 232 4.88 9.36 -8.10
C ARG A 232 6.33 8.98 -8.39
N GLY A 233 7.01 8.46 -7.38
CA GLY A 233 8.44 8.14 -7.40
C GLY A 233 9.20 8.90 -6.32
N TYR A 234 10.21 8.27 -5.74
CA TYR A 234 10.97 8.80 -4.60
C TYR A 234 12.05 9.84 -4.99
N GLU A 235 12.06 10.26 -6.24
CA GLU A 235 13.16 11.00 -6.89
C GLU A 235 12.92 12.50 -6.92
N SER A 236 11.65 12.90 -7.06
CA SER A 236 11.23 14.28 -7.02
C SER A 236 10.23 14.45 -5.89
N TYR A 237 10.46 15.49 -5.10
CA TYR A 237 9.33 16.13 -4.45
C TYR A 237 8.33 16.45 -5.55
N PRO A 238 7.05 16.21 -5.31
CA PRO A 238 6.06 16.84 -6.13
C PRO A 238 6.37 18.34 -6.25
N ASP A 239 6.25 18.90 -7.44
CA ASP A 239 6.67 20.28 -7.70
C ASP A 239 5.95 21.28 -6.76
N ASP A 240 4.74 20.94 -6.31
CA ASP A 240 3.98 21.68 -5.31
C ASP A 240 4.60 21.65 -3.90
N TRP A 241 5.46 20.67 -3.59
CA TRP A 241 6.20 20.58 -2.33
C TRP A 241 7.55 21.29 -2.43
N ARG A 242 8.25 21.15 -3.57
CA ARG A 242 9.56 21.77 -3.83
C ARG A 242 9.50 23.30 -3.91
N ASN A 243 8.42 23.82 -4.49
CA ASN A 243 8.24 25.24 -4.67
C ASN A 243 7.72 25.96 -3.43
N SER A 244 7.66 25.31 -2.26
CA SER A 244 7.28 25.97 -1.00
C SER A 244 8.22 27.12 -0.61
N ASP A 245 9.40 27.28 -1.21
CA ASP A 245 10.22 28.49 -1.00
C ASP A 245 9.79 29.69 -1.87
N ARG A 246 8.96 29.47 -2.90
CA ARG A 246 8.37 30.55 -3.70
C ARG A 246 7.12 31.07 -2.99
N ARG A 247 7.14 32.35 -2.61
CA ARG A 247 6.09 33.04 -1.80
C ARG A 247 4.63 32.71 -2.15
N SER A 248 4.29 32.42 -3.41
CA SER A 248 2.93 32.08 -3.83
C SER A 248 2.49 30.65 -3.46
N HIS A 249 3.39 29.68 -3.48
CA HIS A 249 3.09 28.28 -3.13
C HIS A 249 3.07 28.07 -1.61
N VAL A 250 3.89 28.79 -0.86
CA VAL A 250 3.84 28.84 0.62
C VAL A 250 2.41 29.05 1.10
N ALA A 251 1.72 30.06 0.53
CA ALA A 251 0.39 30.46 0.99
C ALA A 251 -0.67 29.39 0.75
N ALA A 252 -0.61 28.67 -0.37
CA ALA A 252 -1.55 27.61 -0.67
C ALA A 252 -1.34 26.39 0.25
N THR A 253 -0.09 25.98 0.44
CA THR A 253 0.27 24.86 1.33
C THR A 253 -0.03 25.20 2.79
N GLN A 254 0.26 26.42 3.24
CA GLN A 254 -0.06 26.89 4.58
C GLN A 254 -1.58 26.88 4.82
N LEU A 255 -2.37 27.40 3.88
CA LEU A 255 -3.83 27.39 4.00
C LEU A 255 -4.39 25.96 4.12
N LEU A 256 -3.82 25.01 3.37
CA LEU A 256 -4.18 23.59 3.47
C LEU A 256 -3.83 23.03 4.86
N GLN A 257 -2.63 23.30 5.36
CA GLN A 257 -2.22 22.90 6.70
C GLN A 257 -3.11 23.51 7.79
N ASP A 258 -3.44 24.80 7.69
CA ASP A 258 -4.30 25.49 8.65
C ASP A 258 -5.71 24.87 8.67
N ASN A 259 -6.25 24.53 7.50
CA ASN A 259 -7.56 23.85 7.40
C ASN A 259 -7.52 22.45 8.02
N VAL A 260 -6.44 21.70 7.79
CA VAL A 260 -6.21 20.38 8.39
C VAL A 260 -6.11 20.53 9.92
N LEU A 261 -5.29 21.45 10.41
CA LEU A 261 -5.09 21.74 11.83
C LEU A 261 -6.37 22.14 12.54
N ALA A 262 -7.22 22.94 11.90
CA ALA A 262 -8.51 23.36 12.43
C ALA A 262 -9.49 22.19 12.63
N SER A 263 -9.35 21.10 11.87
CA SER A 263 -10.23 19.92 11.96
C SER A 263 -9.85 18.96 13.10
N PHE A 264 -8.56 18.88 13.43
CA PHE A 264 -8.03 17.90 14.38
C PHE A 264 -8.61 17.95 15.81
N PRO A 265 -8.85 19.13 16.43
CA PRO A 265 -9.47 19.17 17.75
C PRO A 265 -10.82 18.46 17.80
N LYS A 266 -11.61 18.56 16.72
CA LYS A 266 -12.89 17.87 16.62
C LYS A 266 -12.74 16.39 16.30
N LEU A 267 -11.73 15.98 15.53
CA LEU A 267 -11.42 14.56 15.33
C LEU A 267 -11.14 13.86 16.67
N SER A 268 -10.30 14.48 17.51
CA SER A 268 -9.95 13.96 18.83
C SER A 268 -11.16 13.85 19.78
N SER A 269 -12.09 14.81 19.75
CA SER A 269 -13.26 14.80 20.65
C SER A 269 -14.46 14.02 20.12
N SER A 270 -14.66 13.97 18.80
CA SER A 270 -15.90 13.47 18.18
C SER A 270 -15.74 12.09 17.54
N SER A 271 -14.54 11.73 17.07
CA SER A 271 -14.29 10.48 16.34
C SER A 271 -13.71 9.40 17.24
N THR A 272 -14.50 8.95 18.23
CA THR A 272 -14.07 7.97 19.25
C THR A 272 -13.74 6.58 18.71
N ARG A 273 -14.04 6.30 17.45
CA ARG A 273 -13.74 5.03 16.76
C ARG A 273 -12.64 5.15 15.72
N LEU A 274 -11.98 6.30 15.59
CA LEU A 274 -10.95 6.51 14.57
C LEU A 274 -9.73 5.61 14.84
N ARG A 275 -9.53 4.61 13.99
CA ARG A 275 -8.48 3.58 14.12
C ARG A 275 -7.37 3.75 13.09
N SER A 276 -7.71 4.21 11.89
CA SER A 276 -6.78 4.37 10.78
C SER A 276 -6.67 5.84 10.37
N LEU A 277 -5.46 6.37 10.36
CA LEU A 277 -5.18 7.71 9.87
C LEU A 277 -4.04 7.66 8.85
N THR A 278 -4.30 8.15 7.65
CA THR A 278 -3.28 8.37 6.62
C THR A 278 -3.19 9.85 6.33
N TYR A 279 -2.01 10.44 6.53
CA TYR A 279 -1.73 11.84 6.21
C TYR A 279 -0.55 11.90 5.24
N ARG A 280 -0.86 12.22 3.97
CA ARG A 280 0.11 12.39 2.90
C ARG A 280 0.20 13.86 2.53
N GLY A 281 1.13 14.56 3.18
CA GLY A 281 1.40 15.95 2.89
C GLY A 281 2.48 16.50 3.81
N PRO A 282 2.78 17.80 3.69
CA PRO A 282 3.79 18.41 4.53
C PRO A 282 3.42 18.34 6.01
N THR A 283 4.29 17.72 6.80
CA THR A 283 4.07 17.48 8.23
C THR A 283 4.88 18.48 9.04
N ASN A 284 4.24 19.10 10.04
CA ASN A 284 4.89 19.97 11.02
C ASN A 284 4.61 19.48 12.46
N LYS A 285 5.28 20.09 13.43
CA LYS A 285 5.13 19.73 14.85
C LYS A 285 3.69 19.82 15.34
N GLU A 286 2.95 20.85 14.93
CA GLU A 286 1.57 21.04 15.39
C GLU A 286 0.67 19.90 14.90
N ILE A 287 0.78 19.50 13.61
CA ILE A 287 0.00 18.39 13.05
C ILE A 287 0.27 17.10 13.85
N LEU A 288 1.53 16.80 14.16
CA LEU A 288 1.88 15.59 14.90
C LEU A 288 1.42 15.65 16.36
N GLU A 289 1.50 16.81 17.01
CA GLU A 289 0.93 17.01 18.34
C GLU A 289 -0.59 16.76 18.32
N ARG A 290 -1.29 17.27 17.30
CA ARG A 290 -2.72 17.04 17.14
C ARG A 290 -3.07 15.58 16.88
N ILE A 291 -2.35 14.90 15.99
CA ILE A 291 -2.49 13.47 15.73
C ILE A 291 -2.28 12.68 17.02
N SER A 292 -1.27 13.05 17.81
CA SER A 292 -0.92 12.37 19.05
C SER A 292 -2.01 12.41 20.13
N ASN A 293 -2.96 13.34 20.03
CA ASN A 293 -4.11 13.44 20.93
C ASN A 293 -5.27 12.51 20.54
N ILE A 294 -5.17 11.79 19.42
CA ILE A 294 -6.17 10.82 18.98
C ILE A 294 -5.76 9.44 19.50
N GLY A 295 -6.04 9.17 20.79
CA GLY A 295 -5.58 7.96 21.48
C GLY A 295 -6.13 6.63 20.93
N THR A 296 -7.07 6.65 19.99
CA THR A 296 -7.75 5.49 19.40
C THR A 296 -7.03 4.91 18.18
N ILE A 297 -6.04 5.63 17.63
CA ILE A 297 -5.32 5.24 16.41
C ILE A 297 -4.53 3.95 16.63
N THR A 298 -4.77 2.97 15.74
CA THR A 298 -4.04 1.69 15.66
C THR A 298 -3.12 1.63 14.43
N PHE A 299 -3.46 2.32 13.35
CA PHE A 299 -2.69 2.42 12.11
C PHE A 299 -2.45 3.89 11.76
N LEU A 300 -1.19 4.25 11.49
CA LEU A 300 -0.78 5.60 11.13
C LEU A 300 0.16 5.56 9.93
N ASP A 301 -0.21 6.23 8.84
CA ASP A 301 0.63 6.45 7.66
C ASP A 301 0.94 7.95 7.53
N LEU A 302 2.22 8.30 7.56
CA LEU A 302 2.71 9.68 7.55
C LEU A 302 3.71 9.89 6.43
N THR A 303 3.57 11.01 5.71
CA THR A 303 4.66 11.55 4.91
C THR A 303 5.36 12.68 5.66
N LEU A 304 6.65 12.53 5.93
CA LEU A 304 7.49 13.56 6.54
C LEU A 304 8.12 14.39 5.40
N THR A 305 8.12 15.71 5.57
CA THR A 305 8.68 16.73 4.65
C THR A 305 9.73 17.63 5.31
N ALA A 306 10.27 17.23 6.47
CA ALA A 306 11.14 17.96 7.38
C ALA A 306 12.23 18.84 6.72
N GLN A 307 12.00 20.14 6.67
CA GLN A 307 13.06 21.15 6.63
C GLN A 307 13.50 21.56 8.05
N ASP A 308 12.60 21.47 9.04
CA ASP A 308 12.86 21.84 10.44
C ASP A 308 12.21 20.81 11.40
N ASP A 309 12.96 20.26 12.36
CA ASP A 309 12.48 19.50 13.54
C ASP A 309 11.94 18.06 13.39
N SER A 310 12.44 17.23 12.45
CA SER A 310 12.07 15.79 12.37
C SER A 310 12.17 15.04 13.71
N ASP A 311 13.18 15.34 14.52
CA ASP A 311 13.47 14.63 15.77
C ASP A 311 12.48 14.97 16.89
N HIS A 312 12.00 16.22 16.92
CA HIS A 312 10.99 16.65 17.89
C HIS A 312 9.59 16.22 17.49
N CYS A 313 9.33 16.19 16.19
CA CYS A 313 8.06 15.87 15.58
C CYS A 313 7.58 14.46 15.93
N LEU A 314 8.42 13.44 15.75
CA LEU A 314 8.00 12.06 16.02
C LEU A 314 7.77 11.79 17.50
N ARG A 315 8.44 12.51 18.41
CA ARG A 315 8.31 12.30 19.86
C ARG A 315 6.87 12.32 20.34
N ASP A 316 6.01 13.13 19.75
CA ASP A 316 4.62 13.23 20.18
C ASP A 316 3.82 11.95 19.92
N LEU A 317 4.17 11.15 18.92
CA LEU A 317 3.47 9.89 18.62
C LEU A 317 3.56 8.85 19.77
N ARG A 318 4.45 9.05 20.75
CA ARG A 318 4.49 8.23 21.98
C ARG A 318 3.21 8.31 22.80
N LYS A 319 2.38 9.35 22.58
CA LYS A 319 1.07 9.53 23.23
C LYS A 319 -0.02 8.66 22.61
N LEU A 320 0.28 7.86 21.58
CA LEU A 320 -0.66 6.94 20.94
C LEU A 320 -0.56 5.53 21.56
N PRO A 321 -1.34 5.21 22.62
CA PRO A 321 -1.18 3.97 23.37
C PRO A 321 -1.60 2.71 22.59
N LEU A 322 -2.41 2.88 21.54
CA LEU A 322 -2.97 1.78 20.75
C LEU A 322 -2.27 1.58 19.40
N LEU A 323 -1.24 2.38 19.08
CA LEU A 323 -0.55 2.29 17.80
C LEU A 323 0.13 0.93 17.61
N GLN A 324 -0.28 0.20 16.57
CA GLN A 324 0.21 -1.14 16.23
C GLN A 324 0.99 -1.15 14.92
N SER A 325 0.60 -0.32 13.95
CA SER A 325 1.26 -0.22 12.65
C SER A 325 1.57 1.23 12.33
N LEU A 326 2.82 1.48 11.95
CA LEU A 326 3.32 2.80 11.59
C LEU A 326 4.00 2.72 10.22
N VAL A 327 3.51 3.52 9.29
CA VAL A 327 4.12 3.74 7.97
C VAL A 327 4.66 5.17 7.94
N VAL A 328 5.95 5.32 7.59
CA VAL A 328 6.62 6.61 7.50
C VAL A 328 7.32 6.72 6.15
N THR A 329 6.91 7.68 5.35
CA THR A 329 7.61 8.05 4.12
C THR A 329 8.33 9.37 4.36
N ALA A 330 9.65 9.36 4.50
CA ALA A 330 10.47 10.55 4.61
C ALA A 330 11.09 10.89 3.26
N LEU A 331 10.79 12.09 2.75
CA LEU A 331 11.35 12.52 1.48
C LEU A 331 12.80 13.03 1.60
N PRO A 332 13.60 12.95 0.52
CA PRO A 332 15.00 13.40 0.49
C PRO A 332 15.25 14.88 0.84
N TYR A 333 15.80 15.28 1.99
CA TYR A 333 16.13 16.71 2.22
C TYR A 333 17.52 17.07 1.73
N GLN A 334 17.67 18.29 1.21
CA GLN A 334 18.93 18.80 0.66
C GLN A 334 19.91 19.29 1.74
N THR A 335 19.48 19.58 2.98
CA THR A 335 20.33 20.29 3.94
C THR A 335 19.98 19.99 5.40
N TYR A 336 20.81 19.20 6.09
CA TYR A 336 20.96 19.31 7.54
C TYR A 336 22.40 19.74 7.81
N ALA A 337 22.57 20.97 8.26
CA ALA A 337 23.84 21.42 8.80
C ALA A 337 23.91 20.98 10.28
N ASN A 338 24.68 19.92 10.56
CA ASN A 338 25.38 19.60 11.83
C ASN A 338 24.69 19.77 13.20
N ASP A 339 23.38 20.01 13.30
CA ASP A 339 22.76 20.19 14.60
C ASP A 339 22.65 18.86 15.36
N LYS A 340 23.02 18.92 16.65
CA LYS A 340 23.08 17.78 17.56
C LYS A 340 21.67 17.20 17.77
N VAL A 341 21.33 16.22 16.94
CA VAL A 341 20.15 15.36 17.03
C VAL A 341 20.04 14.78 18.44
N THR A 342 19.22 15.41 19.28
CA THR A 342 18.96 14.94 20.64
C THR A 342 17.83 13.92 20.55
N MET A 343 18.21 12.67 20.26
CA MET A 343 17.30 11.56 20.02
C MET A 343 16.44 11.23 21.24
N LEU A 344 15.15 11.59 21.21
CA LEU A 344 14.18 11.17 22.20
C LEU A 344 13.28 10.07 21.62
N ALA A 345 13.62 8.85 21.99
CA ALA A 345 12.85 7.61 21.90
C ALA A 345 11.31 7.74 21.90
N LEU A 346 10.68 7.25 20.84
CA LEU A 346 9.28 6.84 20.83
C LEU A 346 9.08 5.59 21.69
N ARG A 347 8.04 5.62 22.53
CA ARG A 347 7.67 4.49 23.38
C ARG A 347 6.33 3.93 22.95
N CYS A 348 6.27 3.41 21.74
CA CYS A 348 5.07 2.74 21.23
C CYS A 348 5.10 1.26 21.64
N GLY A 349 4.71 0.97 22.89
CA GLY A 349 4.82 -0.38 23.47
C GLY A 349 3.98 -1.47 22.78
N ARG A 350 3.10 -1.09 21.84
CA ARG A 350 2.24 -2.00 21.05
C ARG A 350 2.61 -2.06 19.57
N LEU A 351 3.68 -1.37 19.14
CA LEU A 351 4.08 -1.35 17.74
C LEU A 351 4.54 -2.74 17.30
N THR A 352 3.80 -3.35 16.38
CA THR A 352 4.05 -4.67 15.81
C THR A 352 4.48 -4.62 14.35
N SER A 353 4.11 -3.56 13.62
CA SER A 353 4.44 -3.37 12.21
C SER A 353 5.06 -1.98 12.01
N LEU A 354 6.20 -1.93 11.33
CA LEU A 354 6.92 -0.70 11.02
C LEU A 354 7.38 -0.72 9.57
N HIS A 355 6.90 0.24 8.79
CA HIS A 355 7.31 0.46 7.41
C HIS A 355 7.92 1.85 7.28
N ILE A 356 9.17 1.94 6.88
CA ILE A 356 9.85 3.21 6.64
C ILE A 356 10.34 3.26 5.20
N THR A 357 10.07 4.37 4.52
CA THR A 357 10.72 4.71 3.26
C THR A 357 11.52 5.99 3.42
N ALA A 358 12.83 5.96 3.23
CA ALA A 358 13.70 7.12 3.47
C ALA A 358 15.05 6.99 2.76
N MET A 359 15.85 8.06 2.75
CA MET A 359 17.29 7.97 2.45
C MET A 359 18.05 7.28 3.59
N GLU A 360 19.20 6.65 3.31
CA GLU A 360 19.97 5.89 4.30
C GLU A 360 20.28 6.64 5.61
N GLY A 361 20.66 7.92 5.54
CA GLY A 361 20.94 8.72 6.75
C GLY A 361 19.68 9.04 7.57
N GLN A 362 18.57 9.33 6.88
CA GLN A 362 17.26 9.57 7.50
C GLN A 362 16.70 8.29 8.12
N MET A 363 16.88 7.14 7.44
CA MET A 363 16.44 5.83 7.91
C MET A 363 17.00 5.53 9.29
N VAL A 364 18.31 5.74 9.49
CA VAL A 364 18.96 5.62 10.79
C VAL A 364 18.32 6.57 11.80
N GLY A 365 18.20 7.86 11.46
CA GLY A 365 17.54 8.87 12.30
C GLY A 365 16.17 8.44 12.81
N LEU A 366 15.31 8.03 11.88
CA LEU A 366 13.95 7.59 12.14
C LEU A 366 13.90 6.33 12.99
N LEU A 367 14.71 5.31 12.70
CA LEU A 367 14.74 4.07 13.46
C LEU A 367 15.19 4.28 14.90
N PHE A 368 16.22 5.10 15.13
CA PHE A 368 16.62 5.46 16.49
C PHE A 368 15.51 6.24 17.21
N GLY A 369 14.89 7.21 16.52
CA GLY A 369 13.77 7.96 17.05
C GLY A 369 12.57 7.08 17.39
N ILE A 370 12.32 6.02 16.60
CA ILE A 370 11.15 5.14 16.75
C ILE A 370 11.40 4.01 17.76
N LEU A 371 12.61 3.45 17.83
CA LEU A 371 12.88 2.15 18.48
C LEU A 371 13.75 2.21 19.72
N ALA A 372 14.69 3.17 19.81
CA ALA A 372 15.55 3.24 20.98
C ALA A 372 14.73 3.61 22.23
N PRO A 373 15.12 3.20 23.47
CA PRO A 373 16.15 2.23 23.83
C PRO A 373 15.58 0.83 24.17
N HIS A 374 14.33 0.52 23.83
CA HIS A 374 13.64 -0.64 24.38
C HIS A 374 13.59 -1.83 23.41
N PRO A 375 13.56 -3.09 23.92
CA PRO A 375 13.39 -4.26 23.09
C PRO A 375 12.07 -4.14 22.32
N THR A 376 12.20 -4.15 21.01
CA THR A 376 11.08 -3.97 20.08
C THR A 376 10.28 -5.27 20.00
N LYS A 377 8.96 -5.16 19.89
CA LYS A 377 8.06 -6.30 19.63
C LYS A 377 7.58 -6.28 18.17
N ILE A 378 8.43 -5.75 17.29
CA ILE A 378 8.12 -5.63 15.88
C ILE A 378 8.15 -7.02 15.26
N ARG A 379 7.02 -7.41 14.68
CA ARG A 379 6.84 -8.65 13.93
C ARG A 379 7.08 -8.43 12.44
N ASP A 380 6.73 -7.27 11.92
CA ASP A 380 6.87 -6.92 10.51
C ASP A 380 7.66 -5.63 10.35
N LEU A 381 8.82 -5.72 9.72
CA LEU A 381 9.72 -4.61 9.44
C LEU A 381 9.92 -4.47 7.93
N THR A 382 9.54 -3.33 7.37
CA THR A 382 9.82 -2.98 5.97
C THR A 382 10.66 -1.70 5.89
N LEU A 383 11.84 -1.80 5.28
CA LEU A 383 12.80 -0.70 5.10
C LEU A 383 13.02 -0.47 3.60
N ASN A 384 12.40 0.58 3.07
CA ASN A 384 12.57 0.99 1.69
C ASN A 384 13.60 2.11 1.62
N PHE A 385 14.79 1.80 1.16
CA PHE A 385 15.85 2.76 0.95
C PHE A 385 15.67 3.42 -0.41
N ILE A 386 15.45 4.73 -0.44
CA ILE A 386 15.41 5.51 -1.69
C ILE A 386 16.78 5.44 -2.38
N ARG A 387 17.86 5.40 -1.59
CA ARG A 387 19.23 5.29 -2.05
C ARG A 387 20.12 4.74 -0.93
N ILE A 388 21.05 3.87 -1.29
CA ILE A 388 22.08 3.35 -0.39
C ILE A 388 23.44 3.59 -1.03
N ASN A 389 24.25 4.46 -0.45
CA ASN A 389 25.62 4.73 -0.89
C ASN A 389 26.66 4.27 0.13
N ASP A 390 26.26 4.04 1.38
CA ASP A 390 27.16 3.72 2.48
C ASP A 390 26.62 2.55 3.30
N GLN A 391 27.41 1.47 3.28
CA GLN A 391 27.15 0.22 3.96
C GLN A 391 26.92 0.38 5.47
N SER A 392 27.54 1.39 6.08
CA SER A 392 27.46 1.65 7.52
C SER A 392 26.05 2.08 7.94
N TYR A 393 25.42 2.99 7.18
CA TYR A 393 24.04 3.43 7.44
C TYR A 393 23.05 2.30 7.23
N PHE A 394 23.27 1.49 6.18
CA PHE A 394 22.47 0.30 5.92
C PHE A 394 22.49 -0.67 7.10
N TYR A 395 23.68 -1.07 7.56
CA TYR A 395 23.78 -2.02 8.67
C TYR A 395 23.22 -1.48 9.95
N ARG A 396 23.45 -0.20 10.23
CA ARG A 396 22.88 0.45 11.40
C ARG A 396 21.34 0.46 11.37
N SER A 397 20.76 0.65 10.19
CA SER A 397 19.30 0.60 10.00
C SER A 397 18.73 -0.81 10.20
N ILE A 398 19.51 -1.86 9.97
CA ILE A 398 19.09 -3.23 10.25
C ILE A 398 19.37 -3.62 11.71
N GLU A 399 20.49 -3.15 12.26
CA GLU A 399 20.95 -3.53 13.59
C GLU A 399 19.97 -3.10 14.68
N GLU A 400 19.53 -1.84 14.66
CA GLU A 400 18.63 -1.30 15.69
C GLU A 400 17.32 -2.07 15.85
N PRO A 401 16.51 -2.32 14.79
CA PRO A 401 15.26 -3.06 14.92
C PRO A 401 15.44 -4.55 15.24
N THR A 402 16.63 -5.11 15.01
CA THR A 402 16.91 -6.54 15.21
C THR A 402 17.60 -6.81 16.54
N ARG A 403 18.17 -5.79 17.19
CA ARG A 403 18.88 -5.90 18.47
C ARG A 403 17.93 -6.42 19.56
N GLY A 404 18.07 -7.71 19.88
CA GLY A 404 17.26 -8.39 20.90
C GLY A 404 15.79 -8.60 20.51
N ASN A 405 15.41 -8.37 19.26
CA ASN A 405 14.03 -8.58 18.80
C ASN A 405 13.81 -10.04 18.38
N THR A 406 13.31 -10.84 19.31
CA THR A 406 12.94 -12.24 19.04
C THR A 406 11.55 -12.38 18.42
N PHE A 407 10.77 -11.30 18.28
CA PHE A 407 9.42 -11.34 17.72
C PHE A 407 9.38 -11.08 16.21
N LEU A 408 10.51 -10.74 15.59
CA LEU A 408 10.58 -10.44 14.18
C LEU A 408 10.21 -11.68 13.34
N GLU A 409 9.12 -11.59 12.58
CA GLU A 409 8.61 -12.65 11.71
C GLU A 409 8.86 -12.32 10.23
N ILE A 410 8.76 -11.06 9.85
CA ILE A 410 8.91 -10.57 8.48
C ILE A 410 9.93 -9.42 8.48
N ILE A 411 10.93 -9.54 7.62
CA ILE A 411 11.85 -8.46 7.29
C ILE A 411 11.89 -8.27 5.78
N THR A 412 11.56 -7.06 5.35
CA THR A 412 11.68 -6.62 3.96
C THR A 412 12.61 -5.42 3.92
N VAL A 413 13.65 -5.51 3.10
CA VAL A 413 14.58 -4.43 2.83
C VAL A 413 14.65 -4.27 1.33
N GLN A 414 14.31 -3.10 0.82
CA GLN A 414 14.27 -2.84 -0.62
C GLN A 414 15.08 -1.59 -0.94
N SER A 415 15.89 -1.65 -1.98
CA SER A 415 16.44 -0.45 -2.60
C SER A 415 15.47 -0.01 -3.69
N VAL A 416 14.83 1.15 -3.51
CA VAL A 416 13.97 1.74 -4.52
C VAL A 416 14.83 2.65 -5.40
N ALA A 417 15.74 2.03 -6.17
CA ALA A 417 16.63 2.79 -7.01
C ALA A 417 15.85 3.44 -8.17
N PRO A 418 16.03 4.74 -8.38
CA PRO A 418 15.55 5.43 -9.58
C PRO A 418 16.03 4.77 -10.86
N ALA A 419 15.13 4.49 -11.80
CA ALA A 419 15.55 4.04 -13.13
C ALA A 419 16.14 5.25 -13.91
N GLY A 420 17.46 5.31 -14.04
CA GLY A 420 18.12 6.13 -15.06
C GLY A 420 18.38 7.61 -14.75
N GLN A 421 18.59 8.01 -13.50
CA GLN A 421 18.91 9.42 -13.18
C GLN A 421 20.27 9.65 -12.51
N GLN A 422 20.87 10.79 -12.88
CA GLN A 422 22.17 11.27 -12.43
C GLN A 422 22.21 11.41 -10.90
N LEU A 423 23.28 10.90 -10.32
CA LEU A 423 23.60 10.97 -8.90
C LEU A 423 23.54 12.43 -8.45
N PHE A 424 22.54 12.82 -7.64
CA PHE A 424 22.67 14.01 -6.81
C PHE A 424 23.98 13.87 -6.02
N GLU A 425 24.84 14.89 -6.08
CA GLU A 425 26.07 14.94 -5.30
C GLU A 425 25.70 14.86 -3.81
N THR A 426 25.81 13.66 -3.24
CA THR A 426 25.59 13.45 -1.83
C THR A 426 26.69 14.18 -1.09
N HIS A 427 26.37 15.34 -0.55
CA HIS A 427 27.20 15.95 0.48
C HIS A 427 27.31 14.91 1.59
N SER A 428 28.54 14.47 1.87
CA SER A 428 28.80 13.41 2.83
C SER A 428 28.27 13.87 4.19
N TRP A 429 27.25 13.17 4.68
CA TRP A 429 26.70 13.39 6.01
C TRP A 429 27.80 13.07 7.03
N GLN A 430 28.52 14.09 7.49
CA GLN A 430 29.52 13.95 8.55
C GLN A 430 28.81 13.80 9.90
N TRP A 431 28.17 12.65 10.14
CA TRP A 431 27.77 12.29 11.50
C TRP A 431 29.06 12.19 12.34
N THR A 432 29.21 13.11 13.28
CA THR A 432 30.48 13.39 13.96
C THR A 432 30.56 12.78 15.36
N PRO A 433 30.35 11.46 15.48
CA PRO A 433 31.27 10.72 16.36
C PRO A 433 31.82 9.47 15.67
N GLN A 434 33.14 9.45 15.48
CA GLN A 434 33.90 8.33 14.90
C GLN A 434 33.65 6.98 15.65
N SER A 435 33.30 7.04 16.94
CA SER A 435 32.93 5.88 17.76
C SER A 435 31.59 5.23 17.40
N PHE A 436 30.71 5.93 16.66
CA PHE A 436 29.43 5.36 16.22
C PHE A 436 29.54 4.52 14.94
N PHE A 437 30.68 4.57 14.24
CA PHE A 437 30.90 3.90 12.96
C PHE A 437 31.73 2.62 13.06
N GLU A 438 32.21 2.25 14.26
CA GLU A 438 32.87 0.95 14.49
C GLU A 438 31.89 -0.23 14.48
N MET A 439 30.66 -0.03 14.02
CA MET A 439 29.67 -1.09 13.91
C MET A 439 29.97 -1.97 12.71
N SER A 440 30.07 -3.26 12.97
CA SER A 440 30.55 -4.23 12.02
C SER A 440 29.43 -5.15 11.56
N GLU A 441 29.62 -5.73 10.37
CA GLU A 441 28.88 -6.87 9.86
C GLU A 441 28.65 -7.97 10.92
N SER A 442 29.55 -8.10 11.90
CA SER A 442 29.43 -9.06 13.00
C SER A 442 28.27 -8.79 13.96
N ASN A 443 27.90 -7.52 14.20
CA ASN A 443 26.76 -7.17 15.05
C ASN A 443 25.43 -7.52 14.36
N VAL A 444 25.32 -7.20 13.08
CA VAL A 444 24.12 -7.57 12.30
C VAL A 444 23.98 -9.08 12.24
N LYS A 445 25.09 -9.82 12.04
CA LYS A 445 25.10 -11.28 12.15
C LYS A 445 24.61 -11.76 13.51
N SER A 446 25.12 -11.24 14.62
CA SER A 446 24.71 -11.70 15.95
C SER A 446 23.24 -11.41 16.22
N ASN A 447 22.73 -10.24 15.84
CA ASN A 447 21.33 -9.87 16.03
C ASN A 447 20.37 -10.71 15.17
N PHE A 448 20.70 -10.96 13.90
CA PHE A 448 19.89 -11.84 13.06
C PHE A 448 19.87 -13.30 13.54
N LYS A 449 20.93 -13.79 14.19
CA LYS A 449 20.90 -15.10 14.84
C LYS A 449 19.92 -15.15 16.01
N ILE A 450 19.72 -14.03 16.71
CA ILE A 450 18.78 -13.91 17.83
C ILE A 450 17.32 -13.85 17.31
N ALA A 451 17.10 -13.26 16.13
CA ALA A 451 15.79 -13.20 15.47
C ALA A 451 15.39 -14.56 14.86
N SER A 452 15.21 -15.59 15.70
CA SER A 452 14.95 -16.97 15.28
C SER A 452 13.55 -17.22 14.72
N ASN A 453 12.60 -16.31 14.94
CA ASN A 453 11.20 -16.43 14.51
C ASN A 453 10.93 -15.91 13.10
N ILE A 454 11.98 -15.55 12.33
CA ILE A 454 11.84 -15.08 10.96
C ILE A 454 11.21 -16.17 10.09
N LYS A 455 10.06 -15.82 9.49
CA LYS A 455 9.31 -16.60 8.51
C LYS A 455 9.57 -16.13 7.08
N ALA A 456 9.74 -14.83 6.89
CA ALA A 456 10.02 -14.24 5.58
C ALA A 456 11.15 -13.22 5.67
N ALA A 457 12.17 -13.40 4.83
CA ALA A 457 13.30 -12.49 4.69
C ALA A 457 13.42 -12.07 3.22
N ARG A 458 13.24 -10.77 2.95
CA ARG A 458 13.23 -10.20 1.59
C ARG A 458 14.23 -9.06 1.51
N PHE A 459 15.22 -9.20 0.63
CA PHE A 459 16.24 -8.21 0.34
C PHE A 459 16.20 -7.96 -1.16
N ILE A 460 15.50 -6.92 -1.56
CA ILE A 460 15.08 -6.68 -2.94
C ILE A 460 15.91 -5.56 -3.55
N ASP A 461 16.50 -5.83 -4.71
CA ASP A 461 17.27 -4.90 -5.53
C ASP A 461 18.47 -4.30 -4.80
N MET A 462 19.17 -5.12 -4.02
CA MET A 462 20.31 -4.64 -3.22
C MET A 462 21.44 -4.11 -4.12
N PRO A 463 22.07 -2.97 -3.80
CA PRO A 463 23.17 -2.41 -4.61
C PRO A 463 24.51 -3.14 -4.40
N PRO A 464 25.44 -3.05 -5.36
CA PRO A 464 26.72 -3.76 -5.36
C PRO A 464 27.56 -3.66 -4.08
N ILE A 465 27.57 -2.49 -3.45
CA ILE A 465 28.32 -2.24 -2.21
C ILE A 465 27.90 -3.15 -1.05
N LEU A 466 26.67 -3.70 -1.08
CA LEU A 466 26.14 -4.56 -0.02
C LEU A 466 26.21 -6.05 -0.33
N TRP A 467 26.44 -6.45 -1.58
CA TRP A 467 26.25 -7.82 -2.05
C TRP A 467 27.02 -8.86 -1.22
N ARG A 468 28.34 -8.73 -1.17
CA ARG A 468 29.23 -9.68 -0.51
C ARG A 468 28.93 -9.79 0.98
N SER A 469 28.72 -8.65 1.60
CA SER A 469 28.64 -8.51 3.03
C SER A 469 27.25 -8.93 3.54
N LEU A 470 26.18 -8.61 2.81
CA LEU A 470 24.83 -9.10 3.08
C LEU A 470 24.69 -10.60 2.80
N SER A 471 25.27 -11.13 1.71
CA SER A 471 25.38 -12.58 1.46
C SER A 471 26.01 -13.32 2.65
N SER A 472 27.12 -12.77 3.16
CA SER A 472 27.82 -13.28 4.33
C SER A 472 26.96 -13.22 5.61
N VAL A 473 26.22 -12.13 5.83
CA VAL A 473 25.26 -11.99 6.93
C VAL A 473 24.15 -13.04 6.85
N LEU A 474 23.51 -13.19 5.69
CA LEU A 474 22.41 -14.12 5.47
C LEU A 474 22.84 -15.56 5.68
N ARG A 475 23.95 -15.98 5.06
CA ARG A 475 24.52 -17.33 5.23
C ARG A 475 24.80 -17.68 6.69
N ALA A 476 25.25 -16.72 7.49
CA ALA A 476 25.53 -16.93 8.91
C ALA A 476 24.26 -16.97 9.78
N SER A 477 23.16 -16.39 9.30
CA SER A 477 21.91 -16.21 10.05
C SER A 477 20.90 -17.31 9.77
N ILE A 478 20.75 -17.70 8.50
CA ILE A 478 19.84 -18.73 7.98
C ILE A 478 19.82 -20.02 8.83
N PRO A 479 20.94 -20.54 9.34
CA PRO A 479 20.94 -21.73 10.20
C PRO A 479 20.00 -21.66 11.43
N HIS A 480 19.69 -20.45 11.89
CA HIS A 480 18.90 -20.17 13.10
C HIS A 480 17.43 -19.87 12.80
N TRP A 481 17.04 -19.71 11.53
CA TRP A 481 15.67 -19.36 11.13
C TRP A 481 14.87 -20.62 10.77
N LYS A 482 14.53 -21.41 11.79
CA LYS A 482 13.84 -22.70 11.57
C LYS A 482 12.43 -22.55 11.00
N LEU A 483 11.81 -21.38 11.17
CA LEU A 483 10.47 -21.06 10.67
C LEU A 483 10.47 -20.41 9.28
N LEU A 484 11.64 -20.27 8.63
CA LEU A 484 11.78 -19.60 7.35
C LEU A 484 11.00 -20.35 6.26
N THR A 485 10.04 -19.66 5.64
CA THR A 485 9.19 -20.12 4.52
C THR A 485 9.54 -19.42 3.22
N THR A 486 9.99 -18.16 3.28
CA THR A 486 10.36 -17.37 2.10
C THR A 486 11.71 -16.69 2.32
N LEU A 487 12.64 -16.89 1.38
CA LEU A 487 13.89 -16.15 1.31
C LEU A 487 14.05 -15.56 -0.10
N ILE A 488 14.03 -14.24 -0.18
CA ILE A 488 14.24 -13.50 -1.43
C ILE A 488 15.46 -12.60 -1.25
N PHE A 489 16.46 -12.80 -2.10
CA PHE A 489 17.64 -11.96 -2.21
C PHE A 489 17.87 -11.66 -3.69
N THR A 490 17.48 -10.47 -4.13
CA THR A 490 17.72 -9.96 -5.49
C THR A 490 18.71 -8.81 -5.43
N ILE A 491 19.51 -8.71 -6.48
CA ILE A 491 20.47 -7.64 -6.67
C ILE A 491 19.92 -6.66 -7.71
N GLN A 492 20.27 -5.38 -7.58
CA GLN A 492 19.92 -4.39 -8.58
C GLN A 492 20.56 -4.76 -9.92
N ALA A 493 19.74 -4.97 -10.96
CA ALA A 493 20.24 -5.16 -12.31
C ALA A 493 21.03 -3.90 -12.71
N GLY A 494 22.29 -4.07 -13.12
CA GLY A 494 23.18 -2.95 -13.41
C GLY A 494 22.55 -2.00 -14.43
N ILE A 495 22.31 -0.75 -14.01
CA ILE A 495 22.01 0.35 -14.92
C ILE A 495 23.23 0.45 -15.83
N GLY A 496 23.04 0.19 -17.12
CA GLY A 496 24.08 -0.12 -18.11
C GLY A 496 25.06 1.00 -18.47
N ASP A 497 25.58 1.73 -17.49
CA ASP A 497 26.59 2.76 -17.70
C ASP A 497 28.01 2.18 -17.64
N GLU A 498 28.80 2.57 -18.64
CA GLU A 498 30.17 2.18 -18.97
C GLU A 498 31.20 2.32 -17.82
N ALA A 499 30.80 2.87 -16.66
CA ALA A 499 31.58 2.84 -15.42
C ALA A 499 31.79 1.41 -14.87
N ALA A 500 31.05 0.42 -15.38
CA ALA A 500 31.22 -1.01 -15.11
C ALA A 500 32.59 -1.59 -15.53
N ASN A 501 33.45 -0.84 -16.23
CA ASN A 501 34.79 -1.32 -16.60
C ASN A 501 35.76 -1.48 -15.41
N ASN A 502 35.41 -0.98 -14.21
CA ASN A 502 36.08 -1.30 -12.96
C ASN A 502 35.27 -2.30 -12.10
N ALA A 503 34.51 -3.20 -12.76
CA ALA A 503 33.67 -4.20 -12.11
C ALA A 503 34.43 -4.92 -10.99
N ILE A 504 34.05 -4.60 -9.75
CA ILE A 504 34.44 -5.40 -8.60
C ILE A 504 33.96 -6.82 -8.92
N PRO A 505 34.86 -7.82 -9.00
CA PRO A 505 34.45 -9.17 -9.34
C PRO A 505 33.37 -9.61 -8.36
N ILE A 506 32.27 -10.15 -8.89
CA ILE A 506 31.11 -10.66 -8.14
C ILE A 506 31.51 -11.99 -7.47
N ASN A 507 32.57 -11.97 -6.67
CA ASN A 507 33.09 -13.10 -5.93
C ASN A 507 32.73 -12.88 -4.47
N GLY A 508 31.58 -13.42 -4.06
CA GLY A 508 31.04 -13.18 -2.72
C GLY A 508 29.78 -13.98 -2.39
N PHE A 509 29.13 -14.56 -3.40
CA PHE A 509 27.98 -15.42 -3.23
C PHE A 509 28.40 -16.88 -3.08
N PRO A 510 27.54 -17.74 -2.50
CA PRO A 510 27.79 -19.17 -2.50
C PRO A 510 27.66 -19.78 -3.90
N GLY A 511 28.12 -21.02 -4.03
CA GLY A 511 27.75 -21.91 -5.14
C GLY A 511 26.47 -22.69 -4.85
N LEU A 512 26.08 -23.60 -5.74
CA LEU A 512 24.90 -24.44 -5.57
C LEU A 512 25.01 -25.39 -4.36
N SER A 513 26.23 -25.68 -3.88
CA SER A 513 26.45 -26.42 -2.63
C SER A 513 25.77 -25.81 -1.40
N PHE A 514 25.46 -24.52 -1.43
CA PHE A 514 24.72 -23.84 -0.38
C PHE A 514 23.28 -24.34 -0.27
N LEU A 515 22.70 -24.86 -1.34
CA LEU A 515 21.39 -25.50 -1.29
C LEU A 515 21.41 -26.74 -0.39
N ALA A 516 22.48 -27.55 -0.45
CA ALA A 516 22.64 -28.70 0.44
C ALA A 516 23.07 -28.28 1.86
N SER A 517 24.15 -27.49 1.96
CA SER A 517 24.78 -27.18 3.25
C SER A 517 24.01 -26.16 4.08
N GLY A 518 23.42 -25.16 3.43
CA GLY A 518 22.70 -24.05 4.06
C GLY A 518 21.20 -24.29 4.12
N ILE A 519 20.57 -24.54 2.97
CA ILE A 519 19.10 -24.56 2.87
C ILE A 519 18.53 -25.88 3.37
N TRP A 520 18.84 -27.00 2.69
CA TRP A 520 18.33 -28.33 3.02
C TRP A 520 18.52 -28.71 4.48
N ASN A 521 19.71 -28.42 5.02
CA ASN A 521 20.06 -28.80 6.38
C ASN A 521 19.42 -27.91 7.46
N ASN A 522 19.09 -26.66 7.14
CA ASN A 522 18.73 -25.70 8.19
C ASN A 522 17.35 -25.08 8.07
N CYS A 523 16.72 -25.14 6.90
CA CYS A 523 15.46 -24.45 6.60
C CYS A 523 14.35 -25.45 6.25
N PRO A 524 13.87 -26.23 7.23
CA PRO A 524 12.95 -27.34 6.96
C PRO A 524 11.57 -26.92 6.45
N ASN A 525 11.24 -25.64 6.53
CA ASN A 525 9.95 -25.08 6.13
C ASN A 525 10.05 -24.18 4.89
N LEU A 526 11.22 -24.08 4.24
CA LEU A 526 11.42 -23.15 3.14
C LEU A 526 10.67 -23.62 1.88
N GLU A 527 9.75 -22.79 1.41
CA GLU A 527 8.90 -23.04 0.24
C GLU A 527 9.37 -22.25 -0.99
N ILE A 528 9.84 -21.01 -0.79
CA ILE A 528 10.25 -20.11 -1.86
C ILE A 528 11.68 -19.61 -1.61
N LEU A 529 12.57 -19.86 -2.58
CA LEU A 529 13.95 -19.38 -2.58
C LEU A 529 14.27 -18.63 -3.86
N ILE A 530 14.55 -17.33 -3.73
CA ILE A 530 15.16 -16.52 -4.79
C ILE A 530 16.51 -16.06 -4.24
N PHE A 531 17.61 -16.49 -4.85
CA PHE A 531 18.94 -16.20 -4.30
C PHE A 531 19.99 -16.01 -5.38
N GLN A 532 21.02 -15.25 -5.02
CA GLN A 532 22.15 -14.93 -5.89
C GLN A 532 23.31 -15.90 -5.65
N PHE A 533 23.91 -16.41 -6.73
CA PHE A 533 25.01 -17.36 -6.75
C PHE A 533 26.16 -16.85 -7.63
N ASP A 534 27.39 -17.23 -7.28
CA ASP A 534 28.56 -16.89 -8.12
C ASP A 534 28.55 -17.79 -9.36
N GLU A 535 28.56 -17.19 -10.56
CA GLU A 535 28.53 -17.91 -11.84
C GLU A 535 29.63 -18.98 -11.96
N ASP A 536 30.88 -18.62 -11.64
CA ASP A 536 32.01 -19.55 -11.69
C ASP A 536 31.80 -20.79 -10.81
N LYS A 537 31.14 -20.62 -9.65
CA LYS A 537 30.83 -21.74 -8.76
C LYS A 537 29.70 -22.60 -9.32
N VAL A 538 28.68 -21.98 -9.91
CA VAL A 538 27.61 -22.70 -10.61
C VAL A 538 28.18 -23.57 -11.74
N ILE A 539 29.23 -23.11 -12.43
CA ILE A 539 29.88 -23.86 -13.50
C ILE A 539 30.81 -24.96 -12.96
N LEU A 540 31.67 -24.64 -11.98
CA LEU A 540 32.84 -25.47 -11.65
C LEU A 540 32.68 -26.36 -10.41
N GLU A 541 31.71 -26.10 -9.52
CA GLU A 541 31.62 -26.77 -8.22
C GLU A 541 31.23 -28.26 -8.34
N ASP A 542 31.94 -29.19 -7.69
CA ASP A 542 31.61 -30.62 -7.76
C ASP A 542 30.39 -30.99 -6.89
N LEU A 543 29.20 -31.02 -7.51
CA LEU A 543 27.94 -31.34 -6.84
C LEU A 543 27.85 -32.82 -6.42
N THR A 544 28.63 -33.72 -7.02
CA THR A 544 28.53 -35.16 -6.78
C THR A 544 29.12 -35.53 -5.41
N SER A 545 30.27 -34.95 -5.06
CA SER A 545 30.87 -35.14 -3.73
C SER A 545 30.02 -34.51 -2.62
N ILE A 546 29.37 -33.39 -2.88
CA ILE A 546 28.48 -32.70 -1.92
C ILE A 546 27.25 -33.56 -1.60
N LEU A 547 26.61 -34.15 -2.62
CA LEU A 547 25.50 -35.08 -2.40
C LEU A 547 25.97 -36.28 -1.58
N SER A 548 27.11 -36.87 -1.94
CA SER A 548 27.64 -38.04 -1.23
C SER A 548 27.88 -37.74 0.25
N THR A 549 28.40 -36.55 0.57
CA THR A 549 28.63 -36.12 1.95
C THR A 549 27.32 -35.84 2.69
N SER A 550 26.35 -35.22 2.02
CA SER A 550 25.04 -34.88 2.62
C SER A 550 24.20 -36.13 2.88
N TYR A 551 24.23 -37.10 1.97
CA TYR A 551 23.56 -38.40 2.10
C TYR A 551 24.30 -39.39 3.00
N GLN A 552 25.57 -39.22 3.33
CA GLN A 552 26.16 -40.10 4.36
C GLN A 552 25.53 -39.87 5.75
N SER A 553 24.76 -38.79 5.91
CA SER A 553 23.84 -38.57 7.03
C SER A 553 22.44 -39.18 6.79
N ALA A 554 22.22 -40.00 5.74
CA ALA A 554 20.93 -40.42 5.16
C ALA A 554 19.94 -41.07 6.11
N ALA A 555 20.39 -41.75 7.17
CA ALA A 555 19.47 -42.28 8.18
C ALA A 555 18.59 -41.16 8.77
N SER A 556 19.12 -39.94 8.86
CA SER A 556 18.38 -38.76 9.30
C SER A 556 17.54 -38.09 8.20
N THR A 557 17.72 -38.44 6.92
CA THR A 557 17.10 -37.69 5.81
C THR A 557 15.65 -38.09 5.58
N LEU A 558 15.36 -39.40 5.56
CA LEU A 558 13.98 -39.92 5.55
C LEU A 558 13.23 -39.57 6.85
N GLU A 559 13.95 -39.51 7.98
CA GLU A 559 13.38 -39.05 9.24
C GLU A 559 13.07 -37.55 9.24
N ARG A 560 13.91 -36.73 8.59
CA ARG A 560 13.76 -35.27 8.56
C ARG A 560 12.68 -34.81 7.60
N TYR A 561 12.58 -35.42 6.43
CA TYR A 561 11.62 -35.04 5.39
C TYR A 561 10.92 -36.29 4.82
N PRO A 562 9.95 -36.89 5.53
CA PRO A 562 9.29 -38.12 5.09
C PRO A 562 8.54 -37.93 3.76
N THR A 563 8.06 -36.72 3.48
CA THR A 563 7.38 -36.34 2.25
C THR A 563 8.27 -35.51 1.31
N GLY A 564 9.58 -35.50 1.52
CA GLY A 564 10.49 -34.56 0.85
C GLY A 564 10.43 -33.14 1.43
N HIS A 565 11.47 -32.35 1.16
CA HIS A 565 11.55 -30.97 1.64
C HIS A 565 10.50 -30.09 0.94
N PRO A 566 9.93 -29.08 1.62
CA PRO A 566 8.82 -28.30 1.10
C PRO A 566 9.20 -27.24 0.05
N LEU A 567 10.44 -27.23 -0.47
CA LEU A 567 10.86 -26.19 -1.42
C LEU A 567 10.16 -26.43 -2.75
N ARG A 568 9.34 -25.47 -3.19
CA ARG A 568 8.52 -25.54 -4.41
C ARG A 568 9.03 -24.62 -5.51
N GLU A 569 9.55 -23.46 -5.13
CA GLU A 569 10.03 -22.45 -6.08
C GLU A 569 11.50 -22.12 -5.81
N LEU A 570 12.34 -22.28 -6.85
CA LEU A 570 13.75 -21.95 -6.82
C LEU A 570 14.10 -21.01 -7.99
N THR A 571 14.55 -19.79 -7.67
CA THR A 571 15.12 -18.87 -8.66
C THR A 571 16.62 -18.68 -8.40
N VAL A 572 17.45 -19.09 -9.36
CA VAL A 572 18.91 -19.01 -9.32
C VAL A 572 19.40 -17.79 -10.11
N ASN A 573 19.81 -16.74 -9.41
CA ASN A 573 20.37 -15.55 -10.04
C ASN A 573 21.90 -15.65 -10.09
N THR A 574 22.50 -15.44 -11.26
CA THR A 574 23.97 -15.42 -11.45
C THR A 574 24.51 -14.02 -11.75
N GLY A 575 23.66 -12.99 -11.65
CA GLY A 575 24.06 -11.58 -11.71
C GLY A 575 24.38 -11.08 -13.12
N VAL A 576 24.12 -11.92 -14.10
CA VAL A 576 24.07 -11.56 -15.50
C VAL A 576 22.78 -10.76 -15.71
N GLY A 577 22.90 -9.47 -16.04
CA GLY A 577 21.75 -8.65 -16.41
C GLY A 577 21.03 -9.27 -17.61
N GLU A 578 19.73 -8.99 -17.74
CA GLU A 578 18.92 -9.41 -18.90
C GLU A 578 19.60 -8.93 -20.21
N GLY A 579 20.37 -9.81 -20.86
CA GLY A 579 20.99 -9.56 -22.16
C GLY A 579 22.52 -9.55 -22.25
N SER A 580 23.30 -9.61 -21.15
CA SER A 580 24.77 -9.42 -21.25
C SER A 580 25.65 -10.68 -21.10
N GLY A 581 25.09 -11.85 -20.78
CA GLY A 581 25.89 -13.07 -20.67
C GLY A 581 25.08 -14.34 -20.88
N THR A 582 25.58 -15.22 -21.72
CA THR A 582 25.07 -16.59 -21.81
C THR A 582 25.79 -17.42 -20.76
N LEU A 583 25.11 -17.78 -19.67
CA LEU A 583 25.59 -18.81 -18.75
C LEU A 583 25.79 -20.10 -19.54
N ALA A 584 27.02 -20.43 -19.90
CA ALA A 584 27.31 -21.58 -20.76
C ALA A 584 27.50 -22.83 -19.91
N LEU A 585 26.45 -23.64 -19.76
CA LEU A 585 26.53 -24.96 -19.13
C LEU A 585 26.55 -26.05 -20.20
N ASP A 586 27.56 -26.90 -20.16
CA ASP A 586 27.59 -28.09 -20.99
C ASP A 586 26.55 -29.12 -20.54
N LEU A 587 26.23 -30.07 -21.42
CA LEU A 587 25.24 -31.11 -21.15
C LEU A 587 25.56 -31.91 -19.87
N PRO A 588 26.80 -32.40 -19.63
CA PRO A 588 27.15 -33.08 -18.38
C PRO A 588 26.85 -32.24 -17.13
N ARG A 589 27.16 -30.95 -17.16
CA ARG A 589 26.91 -30.06 -16.02
C ARG A 589 25.42 -29.85 -15.77
N LYS A 590 24.61 -29.65 -16.83
CA LYS A 590 23.14 -29.55 -16.70
C LYS A 590 22.56 -30.80 -16.06
N VAL A 591 22.96 -32.00 -16.52
CA VAL A 591 22.52 -33.28 -15.95
C VAL A 591 22.91 -33.39 -14.47
N GLN A 592 24.13 -32.95 -14.12
CA GLN A 592 24.59 -32.94 -12.73
C GLN A 592 23.73 -32.02 -11.85
N ILE A 593 23.37 -30.82 -12.34
CA ILE A 593 22.50 -29.87 -11.63
C ILE A 593 21.08 -30.43 -11.47
N VAL A 594 20.48 -30.98 -12.53
CA VAL A 594 19.14 -31.59 -12.48
C VAL A 594 19.08 -32.71 -11.45
N THR A 595 20.06 -33.63 -11.50
CA THR A 595 20.15 -34.75 -10.55
C THR A 595 20.37 -34.24 -9.13
N PHE A 596 21.14 -33.17 -8.95
CA PHE A 596 21.38 -32.53 -7.65
C PHE A 596 20.10 -31.91 -7.08
N LEU A 597 19.34 -31.19 -7.92
CA LEU A 597 18.10 -30.53 -7.51
C LEU A 597 16.98 -31.52 -7.18
N ASP A 598 16.74 -32.55 -8.01
CA ASP A 598 15.71 -33.58 -7.70
C ASP A 598 16.01 -34.32 -6.39
N LYS A 599 17.29 -34.71 -6.22
CA LYS A 599 17.72 -35.47 -5.04
C LYS A 599 17.55 -34.69 -3.75
N LEU A 600 17.91 -33.40 -3.79
CA LEU A 600 17.62 -32.52 -2.67
C LEU A 600 16.11 -32.30 -2.62
N PHE A 601 15.52 -31.57 -3.54
CA PHE A 601 14.15 -31.08 -3.45
C PHE A 601 13.20 -31.84 -4.40
N PRO A 602 12.69 -33.03 -4.02
CA PRO A 602 11.81 -33.81 -4.90
C PRO A 602 10.45 -33.13 -5.15
N ASN A 603 10.05 -32.18 -4.31
CA ASN A 603 8.79 -31.43 -4.44
C ASN A 603 8.95 -30.10 -5.21
N LEU A 604 10.09 -29.89 -5.86
CA LEU A 604 10.38 -28.66 -6.58
C LEU A 604 9.48 -28.58 -7.83
N VAL A 605 8.61 -27.58 -7.88
CA VAL A 605 7.64 -27.37 -8.98
C VAL A 605 8.20 -26.43 -10.03
N GLU A 606 8.94 -25.40 -9.61
CA GLU A 606 9.41 -24.36 -10.49
C GLU A 606 10.90 -24.08 -10.26
N VAL A 607 11.66 -24.07 -11.36
CA VAL A 607 13.07 -23.66 -11.42
C VAL A 607 13.21 -22.54 -12.44
N LYS A 608 13.67 -21.38 -11.97
CA LYS A 608 13.92 -20.17 -12.76
C LYS A 608 15.33 -19.65 -12.50
N GLY A 609 15.74 -18.67 -13.29
CA GLY A 609 16.98 -17.94 -13.01
C GLY A 609 17.24 -16.81 -13.99
N SER A 610 18.25 -15.99 -13.69
CA SER A 610 18.59 -14.81 -14.49
C SER A 610 19.03 -15.16 -15.92
N ALA A 611 19.70 -16.30 -16.11
CA ALA A 611 19.95 -16.88 -17.44
C ALA A 611 18.72 -17.70 -17.88
N THR A 612 17.64 -17.00 -18.25
CA THR A 612 16.29 -17.56 -18.47
C THR A 612 16.30 -18.84 -19.31
N THR A 613 16.93 -18.81 -20.49
CA THR A 613 16.97 -19.97 -21.41
C THR A 613 17.57 -21.22 -20.79
N VAL A 614 18.65 -21.08 -20.01
CA VAL A 614 19.37 -22.19 -19.40
C VAL A 614 18.57 -22.77 -18.23
N TRP A 615 18.00 -21.90 -17.40
CA TRP A 615 17.23 -22.32 -16.23
C TRP A 615 15.84 -22.86 -16.57
N GLU A 616 15.19 -22.36 -17.63
CA GLU A 616 13.97 -22.95 -18.18
C GLU A 616 14.22 -24.37 -18.72
N GLU A 617 15.35 -24.60 -19.41
CA GLU A 617 15.75 -25.94 -19.86
C GLU A 617 16.00 -26.87 -18.67
N ILE A 618 16.76 -26.42 -17.66
CA ILE A 618 16.99 -27.19 -16.43
C ILE A 618 15.67 -27.49 -15.71
N GLY A 619 14.77 -26.52 -15.58
CA GLY A 619 13.46 -26.71 -14.96
C GLY A 619 12.62 -27.75 -15.68
N THR A 620 12.63 -27.72 -17.02
CA THR A 620 11.97 -28.73 -17.85
C THR A 620 12.55 -30.14 -17.60
N TRP A 621 13.87 -30.26 -17.45
CA TRP A 621 14.53 -31.54 -17.19
C TRP A 621 14.29 -32.05 -15.76
N VAL A 622 14.20 -31.17 -14.76
CA VAL A 622 13.82 -31.54 -13.39
C VAL A 622 12.41 -32.12 -13.38
N ALA A 623 11.44 -31.44 -14.01
CA ALA A 623 10.06 -31.91 -14.09
C ALA A 623 9.95 -33.27 -14.80
N ALA A 624 10.62 -33.42 -15.96
CA ALA A 624 10.63 -34.68 -16.70
C ALA A 624 11.29 -35.83 -15.92
N TYR A 625 12.35 -35.54 -15.14
CA TYR A 625 13.01 -36.54 -14.31
C TYR A 625 12.14 -36.99 -13.13
N GLN A 626 11.42 -36.06 -12.50
CA GLN A 626 10.46 -36.35 -11.43
C GLN A 626 9.30 -37.21 -11.95
N GLU A 627 8.71 -36.85 -13.10
CA GLU A 627 7.62 -37.61 -13.72
C GLU A 627 8.04 -39.06 -14.01
N LEU A 628 9.22 -39.26 -14.61
CA LEU A 628 9.73 -40.60 -14.91
C LEU A 628 9.99 -41.43 -13.65
N LYS A 629 10.44 -40.78 -12.58
CA LYS A 629 10.68 -41.41 -11.28
C LYS A 629 9.37 -41.81 -10.60
N ASP A 630 8.36 -40.95 -10.65
CA ASP A 630 7.04 -41.22 -10.10
C ASP A 630 6.35 -42.37 -10.85
N ASP A 631 6.44 -42.38 -12.19
CA ASP A 631 5.97 -43.48 -13.03
C ASP A 631 6.67 -44.80 -12.69
N PHE A 632 7.98 -44.76 -12.46
CA PHE A 632 8.76 -45.95 -12.10
C PHE A 632 8.40 -46.46 -10.69
N CYS A 633 8.22 -45.56 -9.72
CA CYS A 633 7.74 -45.90 -8.39
C CYS A 633 6.34 -46.53 -8.44
N ALA A 634 5.41 -45.93 -9.21
CA ALA A 634 4.07 -46.46 -9.40
C ALA A 634 4.07 -47.86 -10.06
N GLN A 635 4.96 -48.10 -11.02
CA GLN A 635 5.15 -49.43 -11.62
C GLN A 635 5.70 -50.46 -10.61
N ILE A 636 6.62 -50.05 -9.73
CA ILE A 636 7.14 -50.94 -8.68
C ILE A 636 6.06 -51.25 -7.63
N GLU A 637 5.24 -50.28 -7.23
CA GLU A 637 4.16 -50.49 -6.26
C GLU A 637 3.02 -51.36 -6.81
N ALA A 638 2.86 -51.41 -8.14
CA ALA A 638 1.88 -52.27 -8.81
C ALA A 638 2.30 -53.74 -8.95
N LEU A 639 3.59 -54.05 -8.77
CA LEU A 639 4.17 -55.40 -8.82
C LEU A 639 4.17 -56.06 -7.44
#